data_AF-A0A330MK16-F1
#
_entry.id   AF-A0A330MK16-F1
#
_cell.length_a   1.000
_cell.length_b   1.000
_cell.length_c   1.000
_cell.angle_alpha   90.00
_cell.angle_beta   90.00
_cell.angle_gamma   90.00
#
_symmetry.space_group_name_H-M   'P 1'
#
loop_
_entity.id
_entity.type
_entity.pdbx_description
1 polymer ?
#
loop_
_entity_poly.entity_id
_entity_poly.type
_entity_poly.pdbx_seq_one_letter_code
_entity_poly.pdbx_strand_id
1 'polypeptide(L)'
;MKTLFKNLAFGFLFLSIIQVAPAQTYKENNNTDGKQVVLQGQNVTPELLANLGIIGAPNPKNATVEGNSVFVRQIGDFNTASIRSTTNASEINLLQNGNSNDTQLDYVANTAIADLVQNGNNNKIKDYVNAPNEDISLDLIQNGDNLNFERNGVNELTKSLKFKQSEASPTIIVRSYF
;
A
#
# COMPACT_ATOMS: atom_id res chain seq x y z
N MET A 1 36.30 7.96 53.09
CA MET A 1 35.69 9.14 52.44
C MET A 1 36.11 9.33 50.97
N LYS A 2 37.41 9.28 50.61
CA LYS A 2 37.88 9.47 49.22
C LYS A 2 37.37 8.42 48.20
N THR A 3 37.19 7.18 48.61
CA THR A 3 36.68 6.07 47.76
C THR A 3 35.17 6.14 47.50
N LEU A 4 34.39 6.54 48.51
CA LEU A 4 32.96 6.83 48.37
C LEU A 4 32.71 7.99 47.40
N PHE A 5 33.52 9.05 47.48
CA PHE A 5 33.44 10.19 46.55
C PHE A 5 33.78 9.81 45.11
N LYS A 6 34.77 8.93 44.89
CA LYS A 6 35.11 8.41 43.57
C LYS A 6 33.99 7.57 42.95
N ASN A 7 33.34 6.71 43.75
CA ASN A 7 32.25 5.88 43.27
C ASN A 7 30.98 6.69 43.01
N LEU A 8 30.71 7.74 43.79
CA LEU A 8 29.64 8.70 43.53
C LEU A 8 29.90 9.50 42.24
N ALA A 9 31.14 9.95 42.03
CA ALA A 9 31.54 10.67 40.83
C ALA A 9 31.45 9.79 39.57
N PHE A 10 31.77 8.50 39.68
CA PHE A 10 31.66 7.55 38.58
C PHE A 10 30.18 7.24 38.24
N GLY A 11 29.31 7.15 39.26
CA GLY A 11 27.86 7.02 39.07
C GLY A 11 27.22 8.23 38.38
N PHE A 12 27.65 9.45 38.74
CA PHE A 12 27.20 10.68 38.08
C PHE A 12 27.66 10.77 36.62
N LEU A 13 28.85 10.26 36.29
CA LEU A 13 29.34 10.21 34.91
C LEU A 13 28.49 9.26 34.05
N PHE A 14 28.02 8.13 34.61
CA PHE A 14 27.21 7.16 33.88
C PHE A 14 25.77 7.65 33.60
N LEU A 15 25.21 8.50 34.47
CA LEU A 15 23.89 9.13 34.26
C LEU A 15 23.90 10.24 33.20
N SER A 16 25.07 10.74 32.81
CA SER A 16 25.21 11.81 31.81
C SER A 16 25.17 11.33 30.35
N ILE A 17 25.08 10.01 30.11
CA ILE A 17 25.09 9.40 28.77
C ILE A 17 23.68 8.96 28.31
N ILE A 18 22.62 9.36 29.03
CA ILE A 18 21.25 9.12 28.57
C ILE A 18 20.98 10.08 27.41
N GLN A 19 21.32 9.66 26.19
CA GLN A 19 20.89 10.33 24.99
C GLN A 19 19.37 10.19 24.91
N VAL A 20 18.69 11.28 25.24
CA VAL A 20 17.27 11.45 24.92
C VAL A 20 17.22 11.57 23.41
N ALA A 21 17.04 10.46 22.70
CA ALA A 21 16.74 10.50 21.27
C ALA A 21 15.39 11.22 21.14
N PRO A 22 15.32 12.43 20.55
CA PRO A 22 14.01 12.99 20.24
C PRO A 22 13.35 12.05 19.24
N ALA A 23 12.34 11.31 19.69
CA ALA A 23 11.36 10.72 18.79
C ALA A 23 10.71 11.89 18.05
N GLN A 24 11.15 12.15 16.83
CA GLN A 24 10.56 13.18 16.00
C GLN A 24 9.22 12.64 15.50
N THR A 25 8.12 13.06 16.14
CA THR A 25 6.83 13.09 15.46
C THR A 25 6.92 14.20 14.40
N TYR A 26 6.49 13.89 13.18
CA TYR A 26 6.31 14.86 12.11
C TYR A 26 5.59 16.09 12.66
N LYS A 27 6.31 17.21 12.82
CA LYS A 27 5.68 18.51 13.03
C LYS A 27 5.14 18.93 11.68
N GLU A 28 3.84 19.13 11.61
CA GLU A 28 3.15 19.65 10.44
C GLU A 28 3.87 20.94 9.99
N ASN A 29 4.68 20.80 8.94
CA ASN A 29 5.35 21.93 8.33
C ASN A 29 4.32 22.55 7.40
N ASN A 30 3.71 23.67 7.83
CA ASN A 30 2.80 24.46 7.00
C ASN A 30 3.48 25.08 5.77
N ASN A 31 4.77 24.85 5.54
CA ASN A 31 5.43 25.13 4.26
C ASN A 31 5.28 23.94 3.30
N THR A 32 4.09 23.78 2.76
CA THR A 32 3.92 23.29 1.40
C THR A 32 3.42 24.46 0.56
N ASP A 33 4.28 25.02 -0.30
CA ASP A 33 3.88 25.92 -1.38
C ASP A 33 2.96 25.22 -2.41
N GLY A 34 2.69 23.92 -2.24
CA GLY A 34 1.56 23.23 -2.84
C GLY A 34 0.41 23.20 -1.85
N LYS A 35 -0.66 23.97 -2.10
CA LYS A 35 -1.90 23.95 -1.31
C LYS A 35 -2.34 22.50 -1.06
N GLN A 36 -2.27 22.04 0.19
CA GLN A 36 -2.87 20.78 0.60
C GLN A 36 -4.38 20.86 0.34
N VAL A 37 -4.87 20.06 -0.61
CA VAL A 37 -6.30 19.98 -0.91
C VAL A 37 -6.93 19.01 0.08
N VAL A 38 -7.41 19.52 1.22
CA VAL A 38 -8.18 18.73 2.18
C VAL A 38 -9.66 18.81 1.82
N LEU A 39 -10.21 17.72 1.28
CA LEU A 39 -11.61 17.61 0.90
C LEU A 39 -12.43 17.09 2.08
N GLN A 40 -12.79 17.96 3.02
CA GLN A 40 -13.72 17.56 4.09
C GLN A 40 -15.16 17.65 3.59
N GLY A 41 -15.83 16.50 3.50
CA GLY A 41 -17.27 16.43 3.23
C GLY A 41 -17.69 16.78 1.79
N GLN A 42 -16.76 16.82 0.84
CA GLN A 42 -17.07 16.97 -0.59
C GLN A 42 -17.01 15.61 -1.30
N ASN A 43 -17.95 15.39 -2.22
CA ASN A 43 -17.92 14.21 -3.08
C ASN A 43 -16.67 14.25 -3.97
N VAL A 44 -15.94 13.14 -4.01
CA VAL A 44 -14.83 12.98 -4.94
C VAL A 44 -15.42 12.80 -6.34
N THR A 45 -15.10 13.71 -7.25
CA THR A 45 -15.50 13.62 -8.67
C THR A 45 -14.34 13.15 -9.54
N PRO A 46 -14.60 12.62 -10.75
CA PRO A 46 -13.53 12.31 -11.70
C PRO A 46 -12.64 13.52 -12.01
N GLU A 47 -13.21 14.72 -12.14
CA GLU A 47 -12.48 15.95 -12.43
C GLU A 47 -11.55 16.33 -11.29
N LEU A 48 -11.99 16.11 -10.05
CA LEU A 48 -11.18 16.36 -8.86
C LEU A 48 -9.99 15.42 -8.81
N LEU A 49 -10.19 14.13 -9.09
CA LEU A 49 -9.09 13.17 -9.19
C LEU A 49 -8.13 13.56 -10.32
N ALA A 50 -8.65 13.94 -11.49
CA ALA A 50 -7.84 14.39 -12.62
C ALA A 50 -7.00 15.64 -12.28
N ASN A 51 -7.58 16.61 -11.55
CA ASN A 51 -6.87 17.81 -11.08
C ASN A 51 -5.76 17.48 -10.08
N LEU A 52 -5.86 16.35 -9.37
CA LEU A 52 -4.81 15.81 -8.51
C LEU A 52 -3.81 14.92 -9.27
N GLY A 53 -3.95 14.80 -10.59
CA GLY A 53 -3.12 13.93 -11.43
C GLY A 53 -3.45 12.44 -11.28
N ILE A 54 -4.55 12.10 -10.60
CA ILE A 54 -5.04 10.74 -10.43
C ILE A 54 -5.99 10.44 -11.60
N ILE A 55 -5.50 9.70 -12.58
CA ILE A 55 -6.27 9.35 -13.77
C ILE A 55 -6.82 7.93 -13.59
N GLY A 56 -8.14 7.81 -13.43
CA GLY A 56 -8.86 6.53 -13.33
C GLY A 56 -9.29 5.96 -14.68
N ALA A 57 -8.53 6.20 -15.76
CA ALA A 57 -8.87 5.69 -17.08
C ALA A 57 -8.85 4.15 -17.09
N PRO A 58 -9.78 3.49 -17.80
CA PRO A 58 -9.80 2.02 -17.92
C PRO A 58 -8.45 1.46 -18.39
N ASN A 59 -8.03 0.35 -17.78
CA ASN A 59 -6.82 -0.33 -18.23
C ASN A 59 -7.05 -0.92 -19.64
N PRO A 60 -6.25 -0.55 -20.66
CA PRO A 60 -6.45 -1.04 -22.03
C PRO A 60 -6.35 -2.56 -22.15
N LYS A 61 -5.64 -3.24 -21.23
CA LYS A 61 -5.57 -4.71 -21.19
C LYS A 61 -6.96 -5.36 -20.98
N ASN A 62 -7.91 -4.66 -20.36
CA ASN A 62 -9.27 -5.17 -20.17
C ASN A 62 -9.94 -5.54 -21.51
N ALA A 63 -9.61 -4.82 -22.60
CA ALA A 63 -10.19 -5.06 -23.92
C ALA A 63 -9.52 -6.22 -24.69
N THR A 64 -8.37 -6.71 -24.23
CA THR A 64 -7.56 -7.69 -24.96
C THR A 64 -7.28 -8.96 -24.17
N VAL A 65 -7.56 -8.97 -22.86
CA VAL A 65 -7.35 -10.14 -22.01
C VAL A 65 -8.34 -11.25 -22.38
N GLU A 66 -7.85 -12.47 -22.53
CA GLU A 66 -8.65 -13.64 -22.84
C GLU A 66 -8.28 -14.78 -21.90
N GLY A 67 -9.31 -15.51 -21.43
CA GLY A 67 -9.13 -16.58 -20.45
C GLY A 67 -8.63 -16.08 -19.09
N ASN A 68 -8.36 -17.01 -18.17
CA ASN A 68 -7.91 -16.70 -16.82
C ASN A 68 -6.48 -17.22 -16.62
N SER A 69 -5.58 -16.35 -16.17
CA SER A 69 -4.18 -16.68 -15.91
C SER A 69 -3.66 -16.02 -14.64
N VAL A 70 -2.84 -16.77 -13.89
CA VAL A 70 -2.20 -16.29 -12.66
C VAL A 70 -0.73 -16.69 -12.69
N PHE A 71 0.16 -15.71 -12.53
CA PHE A 71 1.60 -15.93 -12.42
C PHE A 71 2.10 -15.41 -11.08
N VAL A 72 2.80 -16.25 -10.35
CA VAL A 72 3.33 -15.92 -9.02
C VAL A 72 4.83 -16.18 -9.01
N ARG A 73 5.60 -15.18 -8.62
CA ARG A 73 7.02 -15.30 -8.36
C ARG A 73 7.33 -14.81 -6.95
N GLN A 74 7.85 -15.72 -6.12
CA GLN A 74 8.24 -15.45 -4.73
C GLN A 74 9.74 -15.66 -4.59
N ILE A 75 10.42 -14.65 -4.07
CA ILE A 75 11.86 -14.62 -3.84
C ILE A 75 12.07 -14.23 -2.39
N GLY A 76 12.66 -15.12 -1.59
CA GLY A 76 12.79 -14.98 -0.14
C GLY A 76 11.90 -15.97 0.63
N ASP A 77 11.91 -15.87 1.95
CA ASP A 77 11.31 -16.83 2.85
C ASP A 77 9.92 -16.39 3.33
N PHE A 78 9.02 -17.35 3.58
CA PHE A 78 7.71 -17.13 4.19
C PHE A 78 6.76 -16.16 3.46
N ASN A 79 6.96 -15.93 2.17
CA ASN A 79 5.99 -15.20 1.36
C ASN A 79 4.71 -16.04 1.16
N THR A 80 3.54 -15.42 1.28
CA THR A 80 2.22 -16.04 1.09
C THR A 80 1.42 -15.31 0.02
N ALA A 81 0.71 -16.10 -0.79
CA ALA A 81 -0.20 -15.62 -1.81
C ALA A 81 -1.48 -16.48 -1.80
N SER A 82 -2.63 -15.84 -1.65
CA SER A 82 -3.96 -16.45 -1.77
C SER A 82 -4.74 -15.66 -2.81
N ILE A 83 -4.91 -16.23 -4.00
CA ILE A 83 -5.53 -15.56 -5.15
C ILE A 83 -6.74 -16.38 -5.59
N ARG A 84 -7.93 -15.78 -5.50
CA ARG A 84 -9.19 -16.33 -6.03
C ARG A 84 -9.74 -15.35 -7.05
N SER A 85 -10.01 -15.83 -8.27
CA SER A 85 -10.64 -15.03 -9.32
C SER A 85 -11.80 -15.79 -9.94
N THR A 86 -12.99 -15.22 -9.85
CA THR A 86 -14.21 -15.65 -10.54
C THR A 86 -14.53 -14.58 -11.59
N THR A 87 -13.97 -14.76 -12.78
CA THR A 87 -13.97 -13.78 -13.87
C THR A 87 -14.15 -14.44 -15.23
N ASN A 88 -14.68 -13.71 -16.20
CA ASN A 88 -14.72 -14.17 -17.60
C ASN A 88 -13.32 -14.18 -18.21
N ALA A 89 -12.51 -13.17 -17.90
CA ALA A 89 -11.09 -13.12 -18.25
C ALA A 89 -10.25 -12.45 -17.15
N SER A 90 -9.03 -12.94 -16.94
CA SER A 90 -8.10 -12.33 -15.99
C SER A 90 -6.64 -12.60 -16.34
N GLU A 91 -5.82 -11.61 -15.99
CA GLU A 91 -4.36 -11.68 -16.02
C GLU A 91 -3.87 -11.10 -14.70
N ILE A 92 -3.37 -11.94 -13.79
CA ILE A 92 -2.90 -11.51 -12.48
C ILE A 92 -1.43 -11.92 -12.31
N ASN A 93 -0.51 -10.96 -12.20
CA ASN A 93 0.91 -11.20 -11.95
C ASN A 93 1.33 -10.65 -10.58
N LEU A 94 1.81 -11.53 -9.71
CA LEU A 94 2.33 -11.21 -8.38
C LEU A 94 3.84 -11.47 -8.32
N LEU A 95 4.61 -10.45 -7.92
CA LEU A 95 6.02 -10.56 -7.59
C LEU A 95 6.25 -10.18 -6.12
N GLN A 96 6.69 -11.14 -5.31
CA GLN A 96 7.12 -10.91 -3.94
C GLN A 96 8.63 -11.09 -3.87
N ASN A 97 9.35 -10.04 -3.48
CA ASN A 97 10.80 -9.99 -3.36
C ASN A 97 11.19 -9.48 -1.97
N GLY A 98 11.57 -10.42 -1.11
CA GLY A 98 11.85 -10.23 0.31
C GLY A 98 11.16 -11.31 1.14
N ASN A 99 11.07 -11.11 2.46
CA ASN A 99 10.56 -12.13 3.38
C ASN A 99 9.20 -11.76 3.96
N SER A 100 8.39 -12.78 4.24
CA SER A 100 7.12 -12.64 4.98
C SER A 100 6.11 -11.68 4.34
N ASN A 101 6.14 -11.51 3.01
CA ASN A 101 5.14 -10.73 2.32
C ASN A 101 3.85 -11.53 2.15
N ASP A 102 2.70 -10.89 2.34
CA ASP A 102 1.37 -11.51 2.29
C ASP A 102 0.49 -10.80 1.26
N THR A 103 -0.07 -11.57 0.32
CA THR A 103 -1.04 -11.08 -0.66
C THR A 103 -2.30 -11.93 -0.64
N GLN A 104 -3.45 -11.29 -0.44
CA GLN A 104 -4.77 -11.90 -0.53
C GLN A 104 -5.63 -11.15 -1.55
N LEU A 105 -5.99 -11.83 -2.64
CA LEU A 105 -6.89 -11.34 -3.67
C LEU A 105 -8.12 -12.24 -3.74
N ASP A 106 -9.31 -11.65 -3.71
CA ASP A 106 -10.57 -12.37 -3.93
C ASP A 106 -11.49 -11.51 -4.81
N TYR A 107 -11.57 -11.91 -6.08
CA TYR A 107 -12.24 -11.17 -7.14
C TYR A 107 -13.45 -11.93 -7.68
N VAL A 108 -14.56 -11.22 -7.76
CA VAL A 108 -15.73 -11.54 -8.58
C VAL A 108 -15.98 -10.33 -9.49
N ALA A 109 -15.68 -10.48 -10.78
CA ALA A 109 -15.70 -9.37 -11.76
C ALA A 109 -15.94 -9.88 -13.19
N ASN A 110 -16.18 -8.98 -14.16
CA ASN A 110 -16.24 -9.36 -15.56
C ASN A 110 -14.82 -9.68 -16.07
N THR A 111 -13.93 -8.68 -16.01
CA THR A 111 -12.50 -8.85 -16.25
C THR A 111 -11.67 -8.39 -15.06
N ALA A 112 -10.53 -9.02 -14.81
CA ALA A 112 -9.60 -8.59 -13.77
C ALA A 112 -8.14 -8.60 -14.25
N ILE A 113 -7.51 -7.43 -14.20
CA ILE A 113 -6.07 -7.28 -14.44
C ILE A 113 -5.41 -6.89 -13.13
N ALA A 114 -4.43 -7.65 -12.63
CA ALA A 114 -3.70 -7.22 -11.44
C ALA A 114 -2.19 -7.43 -11.60
N ASP A 115 -1.42 -6.35 -11.60
CA ASP A 115 0.04 -6.40 -11.58
C ASP A 115 0.49 -5.86 -10.21
N LEU A 116 0.93 -6.76 -9.31
CA LEU A 116 1.25 -6.43 -7.91
C LEU A 116 2.67 -6.85 -7.56
N VAL A 117 3.45 -5.89 -7.07
CA VAL A 117 4.87 -6.07 -6.73
C VAL A 117 5.10 -5.66 -5.27
N GLN A 118 5.70 -6.54 -4.49
CA GLN A 118 6.14 -6.27 -3.12
C GLN A 118 7.67 -6.40 -3.07
N ASN A 119 8.38 -5.28 -2.93
CA ASN A 119 9.83 -5.24 -2.72
C ASN A 119 10.12 -4.82 -1.27
N GLY A 120 10.61 -5.75 -0.47
CA GLY A 120 10.87 -5.58 0.96
C GLY A 120 10.23 -6.69 1.79
N ASN A 121 10.17 -6.50 3.10
CA ASN A 121 9.74 -7.50 4.07
C ASN A 121 8.42 -7.11 4.74
N ASN A 122 7.64 -8.12 5.15
CA ASN A 122 6.41 -7.95 5.92
C ASN A 122 5.38 -7.02 5.25
N ASN A 123 5.40 -6.91 3.92
CA ASN A 123 4.39 -6.12 3.21
C ASN A 123 3.10 -6.92 3.07
N LYS A 124 1.97 -6.21 3.08
CA LYS A 124 0.65 -6.79 3.02
C LYS A 124 -0.23 -6.14 1.98
N ILE A 125 -0.87 -6.99 1.17
CA ILE A 125 -1.89 -6.60 0.20
C ILE A 125 -3.15 -7.40 0.49
N LYS A 126 -4.26 -6.69 0.68
CA LYS A 126 -5.60 -7.26 0.68
C LYS A 126 -6.43 -6.53 -0.36
N ASP A 127 -7.00 -7.28 -1.29
CA ASP A 127 -7.91 -6.72 -2.27
C ASP A 127 -9.11 -7.63 -2.46
N TYR A 128 -10.26 -7.13 -2.05
CA TYR A 128 -11.54 -7.82 -2.16
C TYR A 128 -12.46 -7.04 -3.08
N VAL A 129 -12.88 -7.67 -4.16
CA VAL A 129 -13.79 -7.06 -5.13
C VAL A 129 -14.95 -8.01 -5.43
N ASN A 130 -16.17 -7.49 -5.29
CA ASN A 130 -17.39 -8.17 -5.69
C ASN A 130 -18.22 -7.24 -6.56
N ALA A 131 -17.91 -7.23 -7.85
CA ALA A 131 -18.52 -6.38 -8.88
C ALA A 131 -18.60 -7.16 -10.20
N PRO A 132 -19.48 -8.18 -10.31
CA PRO A 132 -19.47 -9.18 -11.39
C PRO A 132 -19.60 -8.62 -12.82
N ASN A 133 -20.09 -7.39 -12.97
CA ASN A 133 -20.29 -6.73 -14.26
C ASN A 133 -19.19 -5.72 -14.59
N GLU A 134 -18.22 -5.51 -13.68
CA GLU A 134 -17.19 -4.50 -13.84
C GLU A 134 -15.89 -5.07 -14.40
N ASP A 135 -15.23 -4.25 -15.20
CA ASP A 135 -13.84 -4.47 -15.61
C ASP A 135 -12.92 -3.78 -14.61
N ILE A 136 -12.16 -4.57 -13.86
CA ILE A 136 -11.34 -4.07 -12.76
C ILE A 136 -9.86 -4.18 -13.08
N SER A 137 -9.10 -3.21 -12.58
CA SER A 137 -7.65 -3.31 -12.57
C SER A 137 -7.05 -2.81 -11.27
N LEU A 138 -5.91 -3.40 -10.92
CA LEU A 138 -5.04 -2.91 -9.87
C LEU A 138 -3.58 -3.03 -10.30
N ASP A 139 -2.88 -1.90 -10.32
CA ASP A 139 -1.44 -1.81 -10.48
C ASP A 139 -0.89 -1.28 -9.15
N LEU A 140 -0.20 -2.13 -8.39
CA LEU A 140 0.29 -1.79 -7.07
C LEU A 140 1.76 -2.17 -6.93
N ILE A 141 2.57 -1.19 -6.54
CA ILE A 141 3.97 -1.41 -6.19
C ILE A 141 4.20 -0.95 -4.75
N GLN A 142 4.64 -1.86 -3.89
CA GLN A 142 5.13 -1.59 -2.54
C GLN A 142 6.67 -1.67 -2.55
N ASN A 143 7.36 -0.59 -2.16
CA ASN A 143 8.82 -0.57 -2.01
C ASN A 143 9.21 -0.12 -0.60
N GLY A 144 9.66 -1.06 0.22
CA GLY A 144 9.96 -0.84 1.64
C GLY A 144 9.43 -1.98 2.49
N ASP A 145 9.53 -1.82 3.80
CA ASP A 145 9.10 -2.83 4.77
C ASP A 145 7.82 -2.42 5.51
N ASN A 146 7.01 -3.40 5.90
CA ASN A 146 5.80 -3.24 6.72
C ASN A 146 4.70 -2.37 6.08
N LEU A 147 4.64 -2.31 4.75
CA LEU A 147 3.62 -1.55 4.03
C LEU A 147 2.31 -2.32 3.98
N ASN A 148 1.19 -1.59 4.10
CA ASN A 148 -0.14 -2.18 4.12
C ASN A 148 -1.03 -1.50 3.08
N PHE A 149 -1.63 -2.30 2.22
CA PHE A 149 -2.66 -1.89 1.27
C PHE A 149 -3.92 -2.73 1.49
N GLU A 150 -5.06 -2.07 1.57
CA GLU A 150 -6.36 -2.71 1.61
C GLU A 150 -7.33 -2.03 0.65
N ARG A 151 -7.93 -2.80 -0.27
CA ARG A 151 -9.06 -2.34 -1.07
C ARG A 151 -10.27 -3.24 -0.83
N ASN A 152 -11.40 -2.61 -0.56
CA ASN A 152 -12.69 -3.26 -0.40
C ASN A 152 -13.69 -2.64 -1.40
N GLY A 153 -14.08 -3.43 -2.39
CA GLY A 153 -14.98 -3.03 -3.46
C GLY A 153 -14.34 -2.08 -4.48
N VAL A 154 -15.10 -1.76 -5.52
CA VAL A 154 -14.74 -0.83 -6.60
C VAL A 154 -15.98 -0.09 -7.07
N ASN A 155 -15.78 1.08 -7.68
CA ASN A 155 -16.80 1.80 -8.45
C ASN A 155 -16.15 2.49 -9.65
N GLU A 156 -16.91 3.29 -10.39
CA GLU A 156 -16.42 4.03 -11.57
C GLU A 156 -15.16 4.88 -11.32
N LEU A 157 -14.96 5.38 -10.09
CA LEU A 157 -13.81 6.20 -9.74
C LEU A 157 -12.58 5.35 -9.39
N THR A 158 -12.79 4.16 -8.85
CA THR A 158 -11.73 3.38 -8.19
C THR A 158 -11.33 2.10 -8.92
N LYS A 159 -12.14 1.64 -9.90
CA LYS A 159 -11.94 0.37 -10.61
C LYS A 159 -10.67 0.30 -11.46
N SER A 160 -10.01 1.43 -11.73
CA SER A 160 -8.76 1.49 -12.52
C SER A 160 -7.63 2.27 -11.86
N LEU A 161 -7.69 2.47 -10.54
CA LEU A 161 -6.65 3.20 -9.83
C LEU A 161 -5.33 2.41 -9.74
N LYS A 162 -4.24 3.16 -9.79
CA LYS A 162 -2.87 2.67 -9.64
C LYS A 162 -2.25 3.23 -8.38
N PHE A 163 -1.43 2.44 -7.72
CA PHE A 163 -0.85 2.77 -6.43
C PHE A 163 0.65 2.47 -6.39
N LYS A 164 1.39 3.39 -5.79
CA LYS A 164 2.78 3.16 -5.41
C LYS A 164 2.96 3.56 -3.96
N GLN A 165 3.27 2.59 -3.11
CA GLN A 165 3.66 2.83 -1.72
C GLN A 165 5.17 2.71 -1.57
N SER A 166 5.72 3.57 -0.72
CA SER A 166 7.12 3.56 -0.28
C SER A 166 7.17 3.55 1.26
N GLU A 167 8.35 3.43 1.87
CA GLU A 167 8.51 3.48 3.34
C GLU A 167 7.89 4.72 4.00
N ALA A 168 7.83 5.85 3.30
CA ALA A 168 7.19 7.07 3.80
C ALA A 168 5.66 7.09 3.61
N SER A 169 5.10 6.12 2.88
CA SER A 169 3.68 6.07 2.60
C SER A 169 2.92 5.52 3.81
N PRO A 170 1.77 6.12 4.16
CA PRO A 170 0.89 5.52 5.15
C PRO A 170 0.28 4.23 4.61
N THR A 171 -0.39 3.49 5.49
CA THR A 171 -1.36 2.47 5.09
C THR A 171 -2.40 3.10 4.16
N ILE A 172 -2.60 2.49 3.00
CA ILE A 172 -3.62 2.92 2.05
C ILE A 172 -4.82 2.00 2.22
N ILE A 173 -5.99 2.60 2.45
CA ILE A 173 -7.26 1.88 2.52
C ILE A 173 -8.24 2.52 1.54
N VAL A 174 -8.69 1.74 0.57
CA VAL A 174 -9.71 2.14 -0.40
C VAL A 174 -11.00 1.42 -0.06
N ARG A 175 -12.06 2.19 0.18
CA ARG A 175 -13.40 1.66 0.43
C ARG A 175 -14.33 2.21 -0.63
N SER A 176 -14.73 1.35 -1.54
CA SER A 176 -15.63 1.69 -2.64
C SER A 176 -16.81 0.75 -2.59
N TYR A 177 -17.74 1.08 -1.70
CA TYR A 177 -19.03 0.41 -1.62
C TYR A 177 -20.02 1.14 -2.50
N PHE A 178 -21.00 0.39 -3.01
CA PHE A 178 -22.13 0.92 -3.76
C PHE A 178 -23.07 1.71 -2.87
#